data_AF-A0AA96WSY6-F1
#
_entry.id   AF-A0AA96WSY6-F1
#
_cell.length_a   1.000
_cell.length_b   1.000
_cell.length_c   1.000
_cell.angle_alpha   90.00
_cell.angle_beta   90.00
_cell.angle_gamma   90.00
#
_symmetry.space_group_name_H-M   'P 1'
#
loop_
_entity.id
_entity.type
_entity.pdbx_description
1 polymer ?
#
loop_
_entity_poly.entity_id
_entity_poly.type
_entity_poly.pdbx_seq_one_letter_code
_entity_poly.pdbx_strand_id
1 'polypeptide(L)'
;MLAIEMPRKDTKLRLDERILDALRAQATESDISFNGLCESILFSYAKSIGKIPFDAEPLPDTRGGKRPGAGKKPRQIEESDQQSTDIE
;
A
#
# COMPACT_ATOMS: atom_id res chain seq x y z
N MET A 1 10.09 24.11 3.65
CA MET A 1 8.76 23.50 3.73
C MET A 1 8.89 22.24 4.56
N LEU A 2 8.19 22.16 5.71
CA LEU A 2 8.06 20.90 6.44
C LEU A 2 7.12 20.01 5.62
N ALA A 3 7.66 18.98 4.97
CA ALA A 3 6.84 17.96 4.33
C ALA A 3 6.11 17.22 5.46
N ILE A 4 4.80 17.48 5.62
CA ILE A 4 3.96 16.71 6.51
C ILE A 4 3.88 15.31 5.88
N GLU A 5 4.64 14.36 6.43
CA GLU A 5 4.52 12.96 6.02
C GLU A 5 3.11 12.48 6.37
N MET A 6 2.38 12.03 5.35
CA MET A 6 1.06 11.42 5.47
C MET A 6 1.16 9.92 5.13
N PRO A 7 1.78 9.08 5.97
CA PRO A 7 1.94 7.66 5.67
C PRO A 7 0.57 6.95 5.73
N ARG A 8 0.29 6.10 4.74
CA ARG A 8 -0.85 5.19 4.81
C ARG A 8 -0.66 4.21 5.98
N LYS A 9 -1.70 4.03 6.79
CA LYS A 9 -1.70 3.09 7.93
C LYS A 9 -2.72 1.98 7.69
N ASP A 10 -2.25 0.74 7.76
CA ASP A 10 -3.12 -0.42 7.65
C ASP A 10 -4.12 -0.48 8.82
N THR A 11 -5.39 -0.66 8.48
CA THR A 11 -6.48 -0.76 9.46
C THR A 11 -7.36 -1.97 9.12
N LYS A 12 -7.70 -2.77 10.13
CA LYS A 12 -8.63 -3.90 9.99
C LYS A 12 -10.04 -3.42 10.33
N LEU A 13 -10.97 -3.59 9.39
CA LEU A 13 -12.40 -3.30 9.57
C LEU A 13 -13.22 -4.57 9.33
N ARG A 14 -14.36 -4.67 10.01
CA ARG A 14 -15.38 -5.69 9.76
C ARG A 14 -16.56 -5.02 9.07
N LEU A 15 -16.88 -5.47 7.86
CA LEU A 15 -17.97 -4.95 7.04
C LEU A 15 -18.97 -6.06 6.72
N ASP A 16 -20.22 -5.67 6.48
CA ASP A 16 -21.26 -6.56 5.95
C ASP A 16 -20.81 -7.12 4.59
N GLU A 17 -21.04 -8.41 4.37
CA GLU A 17 -20.65 -9.12 3.16
C GLU A 17 -21.28 -8.51 1.90
N ARG A 18 -22.55 -8.09 1.97
CA ARG A 18 -23.26 -7.48 0.84
C ARG A 18 -22.60 -6.17 0.39
N ILE A 19 -22.07 -5.40 1.34
CA ILE A 19 -21.36 -4.15 1.07
C ILE A 19 -20.01 -4.45 0.44
N LEU A 20 -19.29 -5.47 0.95
CA LEU A 20 -18.01 -5.89 0.38
C LEU A 20 -18.18 -6.30 -1.08
N ASP A 21 -19.21 -7.08 -1.40
CA ASP A 21 -19.47 -7.55 -2.76
C ASP A 21 -19.85 -6.40 -3.70
N ALA A 22 -20.74 -5.50 -3.27
CA ALA A 22 -21.13 -4.33 -4.04
C ALA A 22 -19.93 -3.41 -4.34
N LEU A 23 -19.08 -3.14 -3.34
CA LEU A 23 -17.90 -2.30 -3.51
C LEU A 23 -16.84 -2.97 -4.39
N ARG A 24 -16.70 -4.31 -4.34
CA ARG A 24 -15.80 -5.05 -5.23
C ARG A 24 -16.26 -5.03 -6.68
N ALA A 25 -17.56 -5.19 -6.92
CA ALA A 25 -18.15 -5.08 -8.26
C ALA A 25 -17.90 -3.67 -8.82
N GLN A 26 -18.22 -2.63 -8.04
CA GLN A 26 -18.00 -1.24 -8.45
C GLN A 26 -16.53 -0.93 -8.75
N ALA A 27 -15.61 -1.42 -7.92
CA ALA A 27 -14.18 -1.22 -8.13
C ALA A 27 -13.70 -1.84 -9.45
N THR A 28 -14.25 -3.01 -9.80
CA THR A 28 -13.94 -3.71 -11.06
C THR A 28 -14.51 -2.96 -12.26
N GLU A 29 -15.77 -2.51 -12.18
CA GLU A 29 -16.42 -1.71 -13.24
C GLU A 29 -15.70 -0.38 -13.51
N SER A 30 -15.13 0.21 -12.47
CA SER A 30 -14.45 1.51 -12.53
C SER A 30 -12.93 1.41 -12.77
N ASP A 31 -12.40 0.20 -12.98
CA ASP A 31 -10.96 -0.10 -13.13
C ASP A 31 -10.05 0.52 -12.05
N ILE A 32 -10.55 0.57 -10.81
CA ILE A 32 -9.81 1.08 -9.65
C ILE A 32 -9.59 0.00 -8.60
N SER A 33 -8.61 0.20 -7.73
CA SER A 33 -8.42 -0.72 -6.60
C SER A 33 -9.59 -0.62 -5.62
N PHE A 34 -9.96 -1.75 -5.01
CA PHE A 34 -10.94 -1.76 -3.91
C PHE A 34 -10.54 -0.76 -2.79
N ASN A 35 -9.25 -0.73 -2.43
CA ASN A 35 -8.76 0.22 -1.43
C ASN A 35 -8.87 1.67 -1.89
N GLY A 36 -8.59 1.96 -3.16
CA GLY A 36 -8.68 3.31 -3.73
C GLY A 36 -10.12 3.81 -3.82
N LEU A 37 -11.08 2.91 -4.14
CA LEU A 37 -12.51 3.21 -4.06
C LEU A 37 -12.92 3.51 -2.62
N CYS A 38 -12.53 2.66 -1.66
CA CYS A 38 -12.82 2.89 -0.25
C CYS A 38 -12.22 4.21 0.25
N GLU A 39 -10.97 4.49 -0.11
CA GLU A 39 -10.28 5.73 0.25
C GLU A 39 -11.00 6.94 -0.35
N SER A 40 -11.42 6.90 -1.63
CA SER A 40 -12.13 8.02 -2.25
C SER A 40 -13.48 8.31 -1.59
N ILE A 41 -14.26 7.27 -1.27
CA ILE A 41 -15.55 7.39 -0.60
C ILE A 41 -15.36 7.94 0.81
N LEU A 42 -14.44 7.35 1.59
CA LEU A 42 -14.19 7.75 2.98
C LEU A 42 -13.61 9.17 3.05
N PHE A 43 -12.74 9.54 2.12
CA PHE A 43 -12.15 10.88 2.05
C PHE A 43 -13.20 11.93 1.69
N SER A 44 -14.07 11.63 0.72
CA SER A 44 -15.19 12.50 0.34
C SER A 44 -16.18 12.68 1.49
N TYR A 45 -16.49 11.60 2.21
CA TYR A 45 -17.32 11.66 3.41
C TYR A 45 -16.65 12.48 4.52
N ALA A 46 -15.37 12.25 4.82
CA ALA A 46 -14.64 12.99 5.84
C ALA A 46 -14.54 14.50 5.53
N LYS A 47 -14.43 14.87 4.25
CA LYS A 47 -14.57 16.27 3.80
C LYS A 47 -15.96 16.83 4.05
N SER A 48 -17.01 16.09 3.70
CA SER A 48 -18.38 16.59 3.82
C SER A 48 -18.79 16.85 5.27
N ILE A 49 -18.22 16.10 6.23
CA ILE A 49 -18.43 16.33 7.68
C ILE A 49 -17.39 17.28 8.31
N GLY A 50 -16.53 17.92 7.50
CA GLY A 50 -15.55 18.91 7.95
C GLY A 50 -14.40 18.34 8.79
N LYS A 51 -14.14 17.02 8.74
CA LYS A 51 -13.03 16.38 9.45
C LYS A 51 -11.72 16.41 8.66
N ILE A 52 -11.81 16.59 7.36
CA ILE A 52 -10.68 16.84 6.46
C ILE A 52 -10.91 18.20 5.78
N PRO A 53 -9.88 19.05 5.62
CA PRO A 53 -9.99 20.30 4.88
C PRO A 53 -10.56 20.11 3.46
N PHE A 54 -11.32 21.09 2.98
CA PHE A 54 -11.95 20.99 1.66
C PHE A 54 -10.93 20.94 0.51
N ASP A 55 -9.81 21.62 0.68
CA ASP A 55 -8.66 21.69 -0.23
C ASP A 55 -7.69 20.50 -0.11
N ALA A 56 -7.85 19.64 0.89
CA ALA A 56 -6.98 18.47 1.04
C ALA A 56 -7.16 17.50 -0.13
N GLU A 57 -6.07 16.96 -0.67
CA GLU A 57 -6.13 15.96 -1.73
C GLU A 57 -5.82 14.56 -1.18
N PRO A 58 -6.47 13.50 -1.68
CA PRO A 58 -6.15 12.14 -1.31
C PRO A 58 -4.74 11.78 -1.78
N LEU A 59 -4.10 10.82 -1.11
CA LEU A 59 -2.75 10.37 -1.47
C LEU A 59 -2.76 9.74 -2.87
N PRO A 60 -1.76 10.03 -3.73
CA PRO A 60 -1.69 9.46 -5.07
C PRO A 60 -1.61 7.92 -5.00
N ASP A 61 -2.19 7.27 -6.00
CA ASP A 61 -2.11 5.81 -6.10
C ASP A 61 -0.64 5.38 -6.22
N THR A 62 -0.26 4.34 -5.47
CA THR A 62 1.11 3.81 -5.47
C THR A 62 1.25 2.57 -6.34
N ARG A 63 0.21 2.22 -7.11
CA ARG A 63 0.30 1.19 -8.14
C ARG A 63 1.38 1.56 -9.17
N GLY A 64 2.36 0.68 -9.34
CA GLY A 64 3.44 0.81 -10.34
C GLY A 64 4.67 1.64 -9.92
N GLY A 65 4.69 2.25 -8.73
CA GLY A 65 5.84 3.02 -8.25
C GLY A 65 6.94 2.14 -7.66
N LYS A 66 8.22 2.45 -7.98
CA LYS A 66 9.41 1.93 -7.28
C LYS A 66 9.27 2.23 -5.79
N ARG A 67 8.82 1.26 -5.00
CA ARG A 67 8.90 1.36 -3.54
C ARG A 67 10.39 1.22 -3.16
N PRO A 68 10.93 2.04 -2.23
CA PRO A 68 12.26 1.78 -1.69
C PRO A 68 12.29 0.37 -1.09
N GLY A 69 13.16 -0.50 -1.61
CA GLY A 69 13.21 -1.92 -1.23
C GLY A 69 12.38 -2.87 -2.11
N ALA A 70 11.75 -2.39 -3.20
CA ALA A 70 11.13 -3.27 -4.19
C ALA A 70 12.18 -3.98 -5.06
N GLY A 71 12.22 -5.31 -4.97
CA GLY A 71 13.13 -6.19 -5.70
C GLY A 71 13.61 -7.34 -4.81
N LYS A 72 13.80 -8.54 -5.38
CA LYS A 72 14.51 -9.61 -4.66
C LYS A 72 15.91 -9.10 -4.34
N LYS A 73 16.27 -9.02 -3.05
CA LYS A 73 17.67 -8.83 -2.66
C LYS A 73 18.47 -9.98 -3.29
N PRO A 74 19.54 -9.70 -4.06
CA PRO A 74 20.39 -10.77 -4.57
C PRO A 74 20.89 -11.60 -3.38
N ARG A 75 20.73 -12.92 -3.48
CA ARG A 75 21.18 -13.88 -2.47
C ARG A 75 22.70 -13.75 -2.38
N GLN A 76 23.22 -13.22 -1.29
CA GLN A 76 24.65 -13.28 -0.99
C GLN A 76 24.98 -14.76 -0.78
N ILE A 77 25.76 -15.33 -1.71
CA ILE A 77 26.36 -16.65 -1.53
C ILE A 77 27.63 -16.36 -0.72
N GLU A 78 27.61 -16.72 0.57
CA GLU A 78 28.84 -16.79 1.36
C GLU A 78 29.61 -18.01 0.87
N GLU A 79 30.71 -17.78 0.15
CA GLU A 79 31.72 -18.79 -0.14
C GLU A 79 32.38 -19.15 1.19
N SER A 80 31.97 -20.26 1.80
CA SER A 80 32.73 -20.86 2.88
C SER A 80 33.96 -21.54 2.27
N ASP A 81 35.12 -20.91 2.44
CA ASP A 81 36.44 -21.44 2.12
C ASP A 81 36.61 -22.87 2.67
N GLN A 82 36.77 -23.83 1.76
CA GLN A 82 37.33 -25.14 2.06
C GLN A 82 38.84 -24.96 2.30
N GLN A 83 39.24 -24.95 3.56
CA GLN A 83 40.65 -25.17 3.94
C GLN A 83 40.78 -26.58 4.50
N SER A 84 41.07 -27.54 3.62
CA SER A 84 41.65 -28.83 3.98
C SER A 84 43.11 -28.85 3.52
N THR A 85 44.00 -28.42 4.41
CA THR A 85 45.43 -28.74 4.45
C THR A 85 45.58 -29.63 5.70
N ASP A 86 46.27 -30.76 5.75
CA ASP A 86 47.59 -31.20 5.26
C ASP A 86 47.53 -32.74 5.08
N ILE A 87 48.08 -33.37 4.04
CA ILE A 87 49.49 -33.69 3.70
C ILE A 87 50.16 -34.69 4.68
N GLU A 88 50.55 -35.82 4.08
CA GLU A 88 51.47 -36.93 4.46
C GLU A 88 51.14 -37.89 5.61
#